data_AF-A0A835WZQ4-F1
#
_entry.id   AF-A0A835WZQ4-F1
#
_cell.length_a   1.000
_cell.length_b   1.000
_cell.length_c   1.000
_cell.angle_alpha   90.00
_cell.angle_beta   90.00
_cell.angle_gamma   90.00
#
_symmetry.space_group_name_H-M   'P 1'
#
loop_
_entity.id
_entity.type
_entity.pdbx_description
1 polymer ?
#
loop_
_entity_poly.entity_id
_entity_poly.type
_entity_poly.pdbx_seq_one_letter_code
_entity_poly.pdbx_strand_id
1 'polypeptide(L)'
;MSGSRKPILPKITKPGSEDIKTLDKMLKDLMNAPTPEIETSQNKIPKPKQHRELKLGTCYKNSDCKEDEVLLRNVTKQQCKEAGGESWKGKNDCESI
;
A
#
# COMPACT_ATOMS: atom_id res chain seq x y z
N MET A 1 -48.08 -15.38 18.80
CA MET A 1 -46.75 -15.81 19.28
C MET A 1 -46.04 -16.52 18.13
N SER A 2 -45.20 -15.84 17.37
CA SER A 2 -44.49 -16.44 16.23
C SER A 2 -43.09 -16.86 16.67
N GLY A 3 -42.89 -18.17 16.82
CA GLY A 3 -41.60 -18.75 17.18
C GLY A 3 -40.62 -18.71 16.01
N SER A 4 -39.50 -18.02 16.18
CA SER A 4 -38.40 -17.98 15.21
C SER A 4 -37.78 -19.38 15.08
N ARG A 5 -38.04 -20.08 13.97
CA ARG A 5 -37.37 -21.34 13.64
C ARG A 5 -35.92 -21.04 13.23
N LYS A 6 -34.96 -21.68 13.90
CA LYS A 6 -33.53 -21.59 13.56
C LYS A 6 -33.30 -22.13 12.14
N PRO A 7 -32.45 -21.49 11.32
CA PRO A 7 -32.12 -22.00 10.00
C PRO A 7 -31.39 -23.35 10.13
N ILE A 8 -31.82 -24.32 9.32
CA ILE A 8 -31.18 -25.64 9.27
C ILE A 8 -30.03 -25.53 8.28
N LEU A 9 -28.80 -25.59 8.79
CA LEU A 9 -27.60 -25.66 7.95
C LEU A 9 -27.54 -27.02 7.26
N PRO A 10 -27.26 -27.06 5.94
CA PRO A 10 -27.09 -28.32 5.22
C PRO A 10 -25.90 -29.08 5.80
N LYS A 11 -26.08 -30.38 5.99
CA LYS A 11 -25.01 -31.26 6.46
C LYS A 11 -24.00 -31.46 5.34
N ILE A 12 -22.78 -30.99 5.53
CA ILE A 12 -21.67 -31.24 4.61
C ILE A 12 -21.27 -32.70 4.77
N THR A 13 -21.59 -33.52 3.79
CA THR A 13 -21.14 -34.91 3.71
C THR A 13 -19.67 -34.97 3.31
N LYS A 14 -18.93 -35.85 3.96
CA LYS A 14 -17.54 -36.10 3.59
C LYS A 14 -17.48 -36.66 2.16
N PRO A 15 -16.46 -36.30 1.37
CA PRO A 15 -16.25 -36.86 0.05
C PRO A 15 -16.14 -38.38 0.12
N GLY A 16 -16.64 -39.06 -0.93
CA GLY A 16 -16.51 -40.50 -1.06
C GLY A 16 -15.05 -40.90 -1.25
N SER A 17 -14.76 -42.19 -1.05
CA SER A 17 -13.40 -42.72 -1.25
C SER A 17 -12.91 -42.54 -2.69
N GLU A 18 -13.80 -42.50 -3.67
CA GLU A 18 -13.47 -42.27 -5.08
C GLU A 18 -13.09 -40.81 -5.37
N ASP A 19 -13.75 -39.85 -4.71
CA ASP A 19 -13.39 -38.42 -4.80
C ASP A 19 -11.98 -38.19 -4.24
N ILE A 20 -11.66 -38.84 -3.11
CA ILE A 20 -10.35 -38.74 -2.47
C ILE A 20 -9.26 -39.32 -3.39
N LYS A 21 -9.51 -40.48 -4.02
CA LYS A 21 -8.56 -41.08 -4.97
C LYS A 21 -8.34 -40.21 -6.21
N THR A 22 -9.39 -39.55 -6.69
CA THR A 22 -9.30 -38.65 -7.85
C THR A 22 -8.47 -37.42 -7.50
N LEU A 23 -8.66 -36.85 -6.31
CA LEU A 23 -7.84 -35.76 -5.79
C LEU A 23 -6.37 -36.16 -5.62
N ASP A 24 -6.09 -37.34 -5.08
CA ASP A 24 -4.72 -37.85 -4.92
C ASP A 24 -4.00 -38.01 -6.27
N LYS A 25 -4.73 -38.49 -7.29
CA LYS A 25 -4.20 -38.61 -8.64
C LYS A 25 -3.91 -37.24 -9.26
N MET A 26 -4.85 -36.30 -9.16
CA MET A 26 -4.65 -34.94 -9.66
C MET A 26 -3.49 -34.22 -8.97
N LEU A 27 -3.31 -34.43 -7.66
CA LEU A 27 -2.19 -33.88 -6.91
C LEU A 27 -0.85 -34.46 -7.39
N LYS A 28 -0.79 -35.76 -7.65
CA LYS A 28 0.39 -36.42 -8.20
C LYS A 28 0.70 -35.94 -9.61
N ASP A 29 -0.30 -35.76 -10.47
CA ASP A 29 -0.12 -35.19 -11.80
C ASP A 29 0.43 -33.75 -11.72
N LEU A 30 -0.07 -32.93 -10.78
CA LEU A 30 0.43 -31.56 -10.58
C LEU A 30 1.88 -31.52 -10.09
N MET A 31 2.29 -32.44 -9.21
CA MET A 31 3.68 -32.52 -8.73
C MET A 31 4.65 -33.04 -9.79
N ASN A 32 4.18 -33.79 -10.79
CA ASN A 32 5.00 -34.28 -11.90
C ASN A 32 4.91 -33.37 -13.14
N ALA A 33 4.12 -32.31 -13.09
CA ALA A 33 4.07 -31.34 -14.17
C ALA A 33 5.44 -30.65 -14.29
N PRO A 34 6.06 -30.62 -15.49
CA PRO A 34 7.29 -29.89 -15.70
C PRO A 34 7.01 -28.42 -15.36
N THR A 35 7.76 -27.89 -14.40
CA THR A 35 7.72 -26.48 -14.04
C THR A 35 7.99 -25.69 -15.29
N PRO A 36 7.11 -24.76 -15.73
CA PRO A 36 7.51 -23.82 -16.76
C PRO A 36 8.75 -23.10 -16.23
N GLU A 37 9.81 -23.03 -17.02
CA GLU A 37 10.96 -22.20 -16.73
C GLU A 37 10.47 -20.75 -16.67
N ILE A 38 10.11 -20.31 -15.46
CA ILE A 38 9.84 -18.91 -15.22
C ILE A 38 11.19 -18.24 -15.32
N GLU A 39 11.44 -17.55 -16.45
CA GLU A 39 12.58 -16.64 -16.57
C GLU A 39 12.63 -15.83 -15.28
N THR A 40 13.72 -16.01 -14.54
CA THR A 40 13.89 -15.46 -13.21
C THR A 40 14.14 -13.96 -13.36
N SER A 41 13.09 -13.21 -13.67
CA SER A 41 13.08 -11.77 -13.50
C SER A 41 13.25 -11.57 -12.00
N GLN A 42 14.48 -11.28 -11.59
CA GLN A 42 14.92 -11.16 -10.21
C GLN A 42 13.86 -10.42 -9.40
N ASN A 43 13.08 -11.16 -8.63
CA ASN A 43 12.06 -10.60 -7.77
C ASN A 43 12.80 -9.99 -6.58
N LYS A 44 13.34 -8.78 -6.80
CA LYS A 44 13.95 -7.96 -5.76
C LYS A 44 12.85 -7.73 -4.72
N ILE A 45 12.95 -8.44 -3.60
CA ILE A 45 12.20 -8.16 -2.38
C ILE A 45 12.22 -6.62 -2.23
N PRO A 46 11.07 -5.94 -2.32
CA PRO A 46 11.06 -4.49 -2.18
C PRO A 46 11.58 -4.21 -0.77
N LYS A 47 12.76 -3.58 -0.70
CA LYS A 47 13.35 -3.15 0.57
C LYS A 47 12.28 -2.37 1.35
N PRO A 48 12.16 -2.55 2.67
CA PRO A 48 11.21 -1.82 3.48
C PRO A 48 11.34 -0.33 3.15
N LYS A 49 10.23 0.27 2.73
CA LYS A 49 10.19 1.69 2.33
C LYS A 49 10.76 2.50 3.49
N GLN A 50 11.89 3.14 3.26
CA GLN A 50 12.53 4.02 4.23
C GLN A 50 11.49 5.05 4.68
N HIS A 51 11.16 5.07 5.98
CA HIS A 51 10.26 6.05 6.55
C HIS A 51 10.91 7.44 6.37
N ARG A 52 10.53 8.15 5.30
CA ARG A 52 10.97 9.53 5.09
C ARG A 52 10.17 10.39 6.06
N GLU A 53 10.81 10.86 7.12
CA GLU A 53 10.27 11.94 7.92
C GLU A 53 10.05 13.15 7.00
N LEU A 54 8.78 13.44 6.72
CA LEU A 54 8.41 14.58 5.91
C LEU A 54 8.80 15.83 6.69
N LYS A 55 9.79 16.56 6.18
CA LYS A 55 10.14 17.86 6.73
C LYS A 55 8.98 18.81 6.42
N LEU A 56 8.23 19.16 7.46
CA LEU A 56 7.18 20.17 7.42
C LEU A 56 7.77 21.54 7.76
N GLY A 57 7.26 22.56 7.10
CA GLY A 57 7.72 23.93 7.24
C GLY A 57 6.64 24.93 6.83
N THR A 58 7.04 26.19 6.71
CA THR A 58 6.17 27.29 6.31
C THR A 58 6.45 27.69 4.87
N CYS A 59 5.40 27.85 4.09
CA CYS A 59 5.41 28.31 2.71
C CYS A 59 5.19 29.81 2.64
N TYR A 60 5.96 30.49 1.81
CA TYR A 60 5.92 31.92 1.62
C TYR A 60 5.72 32.24 0.15
N LYS A 61 5.08 33.37 -0.11
CA LYS A 61 4.81 33.85 -1.46
C LYS A 61 6.07 34.28 -2.19
N ASN A 62 6.94 35.05 -1.52
CA ASN A 62 8.18 35.59 -2.09
C ASN A 62 9.44 34.88 -1.57
N SER A 63 10.57 35.14 -2.20
CA SER A 63 11.88 34.52 -1.93
C SER A 63 12.52 34.84 -0.57
N ASP A 64 12.05 35.88 0.14
CA ASP A 64 12.69 36.42 1.35
C ASP A 64 12.23 35.79 2.69
N CYS A 65 11.35 34.77 2.66
CA CYS A 65 10.70 34.19 3.85
C CYS A 65 10.21 35.24 4.88
N LYS A 66 9.64 36.35 4.39
CA LYS A 66 9.05 37.39 5.24
C LYS A 66 7.76 36.88 5.87
N GLU A 67 7.61 37.08 7.18
CA GLU A 67 6.44 36.58 7.93
C GLU A 67 5.10 37.18 7.48
N ASP A 68 5.11 38.37 6.89
CA ASP A 68 3.93 39.01 6.29
C ASP A 68 3.40 38.29 5.03
N GLU A 69 4.18 37.39 4.43
CA GLU A 69 3.86 36.76 3.15
C GLU A 69 3.72 35.24 3.25
N VAL A 70 3.29 34.76 4.42
CA VAL A 70 3.01 33.34 4.66
C VAL A 70 1.75 32.91 3.90
N LEU A 71 1.91 31.94 2.98
CA LEU A 71 0.81 31.31 2.27
C LEU A 71 0.21 30.17 3.09
N LEU A 72 1.06 29.25 3.54
CA LEU A 72 0.64 28.01 4.21
C LEU A 72 1.63 27.63 5.30
N ARG A 73 1.15 27.10 6.42
CA ARG A 73 1.98 26.60 7.54
C ARG A 73 1.91 25.08 7.61
N ASN A 74 2.97 24.45 8.10
CA ASN A 74 3.10 22.99 8.26
C ASN A 74 2.90 22.21 6.95
N VAL A 75 3.47 22.70 5.86
CA VAL A 75 3.43 22.07 4.54
C VAL A 75 4.82 21.59 4.13
N THR A 76 4.87 20.63 3.22
CA THR A 76 6.12 20.21 2.56
C THR A 76 6.52 21.22 1.48
N LYS A 77 7.80 21.21 1.06
CA LYS A 77 8.28 22.00 -0.09
C LYS A 77 7.42 21.77 -1.35
N GLN A 78 7.04 20.53 -1.60
CA GLN A 78 6.24 20.17 -2.77
C GLN A 78 4.86 20.81 -2.73
N GLN A 79 4.18 20.75 -1.58
CA GLN A 79 2.88 21.42 -1.40
C GLN A 79 3.00 22.95 -1.51
N CYS A 80 4.11 23.53 -1.08
CA CYS A 80 4.35 24.96 -1.25
C CYS A 80 4.54 25.35 -2.72
N LYS A 81 5.26 24.52 -3.50
CA LYS A 81 5.37 24.68 -4.96
C LYS A 81 4.01 24.61 -5.65
N GLU A 82 3.18 23.65 -5.26
CA GLU A 82 1.83 23.49 -5.81
C GLU A 82 0.90 24.66 -5.45
N ALA A 83 1.13 25.29 -4.29
CA ALA A 83 0.41 26.50 -3.86
C ALA A 83 0.94 27.80 -4.50
N GLY A 84 2.00 27.72 -5.32
CA GLY A 84 2.61 28.89 -5.97
C GLY A 84 3.48 29.75 -5.05
N GLY A 85 4.06 29.17 -4.00
CA GLY A 85 5.04 29.86 -3.15
C GLY A 85 6.46 29.80 -3.71
N GLU A 86 7.19 30.91 -3.65
CA GLU A 86 8.59 31.01 -4.11
C GLU A 86 9.62 30.61 -3.05
N SER A 87 9.25 30.57 -1.77
CA SER A 87 10.16 30.09 -0.71
C SER A 87 9.46 29.27 0.37
N TRP A 88 10.24 28.39 0.99
CA TRP A 88 9.80 27.52 2.06
C TRP A 88 10.84 27.50 3.17
N LYS A 89 10.40 27.78 4.39
CA LYS A 89 11.23 27.73 5.59
C LYS A 89 10.93 26.47 6.37
N GLY A 90 11.94 25.63 6.55
CA GLY A 90 11.85 24.48 7.43
C GLY A 90 11.93 24.88 8.91
N LYS A 91 12.70 24.12 9.70
CA LYS A 91 12.98 24.47 11.10
C LYS A 91 13.94 25.66 11.25
N ASN A 92 14.93 25.79 10.37
CA ASN A 92 16.02 26.76 10.55
C ASN A 92 16.26 27.62 9.30
N ASP A 93 16.29 27.03 8.11
CA ASP A 93 16.68 27.74 6.89
C ASP A 93 15.49 28.09 6.01
N CYS A 94 15.54 29.30 5.44
CA CYS A 94 14.71 29.74 4.34
C CYS A 94 15.31 29.20 3.04
N GLU A 95 14.57 28.37 2.33
CA GLU A 95 15.00 27.80 1.07
C GLU A 95 14.07 28.28 -0.05
N SER A 96 14.63 28.82 -1.13
CA SER A 96 13.87 29.08 -2.35
C SER A 96 13.41 27.76 -2.97
N ILE A 97 12.22 27.76 -3.56
CA ILE A 97 11.56 26.58 -4.17
C ILE A 97 11.63 26.66 -5.69
#